data_AF-I0YYE5-F1
#
_entry.id   AF-I0YYE5-F1
#
_cell.length_a   1.000
_cell.length_b   1.000
_cell.length_c   1.000
_cell.angle_alpha   90.00
_cell.angle_beta   90.00
_cell.angle_gamma   90.00
#
_symmetry.space_group_name_H-M   'P 1'
#
loop_
_entity.id
_entity.type
_entity.pdbx_description
1 polymer ?
#
loop_
_entity_poly.entity_id
_entity_poly.type
_entity_poly.pdbx_seq_one_letter_code
_entity_poly.pdbx_strand_id
1 'polypeptide(L)'
;MRRECAQLARQLEAAFAVIYLPCNLEDTSARNALRSEAERVPQEVLNRMAARLEPPDPSKHAWERSTVTLPIEELPSPSNVWTGVWEAILRAWGPPLPRAVPTEPRGPATAASATAAHEADLRSRRAIAAAVAFVTTREGKAAAAGRLNAARRKLLARLQKDEEWRDSAAELADFEQLCKDVATE
;
A
#
# COMPACT_ATOMS: atom_id res chain seq x y z
N MET A 1 6.08 4.54 -2.21
CA MET A 1 5.84 5.50 -3.31
C MET A 1 6.07 4.93 -4.71
N ARG A 2 7.26 4.35 -5.02
CA ARG A 2 7.52 3.84 -6.39
C ARG A 2 6.53 2.74 -6.82
N ARG A 3 6.15 1.85 -5.89
CA ARG A 3 5.17 0.79 -6.11
C ARG A 3 3.79 1.34 -6.48
N GLU A 4 3.36 2.39 -5.81
CA GLU A 4 2.06 3.03 -5.98
C GLU A 4 1.98 3.70 -7.37
N CYS A 5 3.06 4.37 -7.80
CA CYS A 5 3.16 4.88 -9.17
C CYS A 5 3.13 3.75 -10.21
N ALA A 6 3.84 2.65 -9.97
CA ALA A 6 3.81 1.49 -10.86
C ALA A 6 2.43 0.81 -10.90
N GLN A 7 1.69 0.80 -9.78
CA GLN A 7 0.31 0.31 -9.74
C GLN A 7 -0.63 1.21 -10.53
N LEU A 8 -0.50 2.53 -10.39
CA LEU A 8 -1.28 3.48 -11.17
C LEU A 8 -0.99 3.34 -12.68
N ALA A 9 0.29 3.22 -13.07
CA ALA A 9 0.66 3.00 -14.47
C ALA A 9 0.05 1.71 -15.02
N ARG A 10 -0.01 0.62 -14.24
CA ARG A 10 -0.73 -0.60 -14.64
C ARG A 10 -2.23 -0.40 -14.82
N GLN A 11 -2.88 0.38 -13.95
CA GLN A 11 -4.32 0.64 -14.03
C GLN A 11 -4.67 1.46 -15.28
N LEU A 12 -3.79 2.39 -15.64
CA LEU A 12 -3.93 3.25 -16.81
C LEU A 12 -3.33 2.66 -18.09
N GLU A 13 -2.82 1.43 -18.04
CA GLU A 13 -2.13 0.78 -19.16
C GLU A 13 -1.04 1.68 -19.77
N ALA A 14 -0.27 2.33 -18.88
CA ALA A 14 0.80 3.25 -19.21
C ALA A 14 2.17 2.60 -19.01
N ALA A 15 3.16 3.10 -19.76
CA ALA A 15 4.56 2.79 -19.52
C ALA A 15 5.00 3.36 -18.15
N PHE A 16 5.95 2.69 -17.51
CA PHE A 16 6.52 3.12 -16.25
C PHE A 16 8.02 2.95 -16.29
N ALA A 17 8.74 3.99 -15.88
CA ALA A 17 10.18 3.98 -15.73
C ALA A 17 10.58 4.73 -14.46
N VAL A 18 11.68 4.31 -13.85
CA VAL A 18 12.29 4.98 -12.70
C VAL A 18 13.60 5.60 -13.15
N ILE A 19 13.75 6.90 -12.94
CA ILE A 19 15.04 7.57 -13.08
C ILE A 19 15.63 7.66 -11.67
N TYR A 20 16.75 6.99 -11.44
CA TYR A 20 17.45 7.01 -10.18
C TYR A 20 18.68 7.91 -10.28
N LEU A 21 18.72 8.95 -9.44
CA LEU A 21 19.82 9.89 -9.34
C LEU A 21 20.58 9.58 -8.04
N PRO A 22 21.61 8.71 -8.06
CA PRO A 22 22.43 8.48 -6.89
C PRO A 22 23.15 9.77 -6.53
N CYS A 23 23.20 10.08 -5.24
CA CYS A 23 23.93 11.21 -4.72
C CYS A 23 24.48 10.81 -3.36
N ASN A 24 25.75 11.11 -3.13
CA ASN A 24 26.35 10.87 -1.82
C ASN A 24 25.89 11.94 -0.82
N LEU A 25 26.09 11.66 0.46
CA LEU A 25 25.66 12.53 1.55
C LEU A 25 26.44 13.86 1.56
N GLU A 26 27.71 13.84 1.18
CA GLU A 26 28.58 15.02 1.15
C GLU A 26 28.05 16.08 0.16
N ASP A 27 27.81 15.68 -1.08
CA ASP A 27 27.24 16.54 -2.13
C ASP A 27 25.83 16.99 -1.79
N THR A 28 25.01 16.11 -1.21
CA THR A 28 23.67 16.45 -0.76
C THR A 28 23.70 17.52 0.32
N SER A 29 24.59 17.40 1.31
CA SER A 29 24.79 18.37 2.39
C SER A 29 25.33 19.69 1.87
N ALA A 30 26.32 19.68 0.98
CA ALA A 30 26.87 20.88 0.37
C ALA A 30 25.79 21.65 -0.40
N ARG A 31 25.01 20.97 -1.23
CA ARG A 31 23.88 21.58 -1.96
C ARG A 31 22.78 22.06 -1.04
N ASN A 32 22.53 21.35 0.06
CA ASN A 32 21.54 21.76 1.05
C ASN A 32 21.95 23.05 1.76
N ALA A 33 23.23 23.25 2.08
CA ALA A 33 23.73 24.49 2.68
C ALA A 33 23.53 25.73 1.80
N LEU A 34 23.48 25.55 0.47
CA LEU A 34 23.22 26.63 -0.49
C LEU A 34 21.75 27.08 -0.52
N ARG A 35 20.82 26.31 0.07
CA ARG A 35 19.40 26.68 0.14
C ARG A 35 19.16 27.78 1.17
N SER A 36 18.03 28.49 1.05
CA SER A 36 17.58 29.42 2.08
C SER A 36 17.32 28.68 3.40
N GLU A 37 17.47 29.35 4.54
CA GLU A 37 17.34 28.71 5.85
C GLU A 37 16.00 27.98 6.05
N ALA A 38 14.90 28.56 5.54
CA ALA A 38 13.57 27.96 5.62
C ALA A 38 13.40 26.67 4.78
N GLU A 39 14.21 26.49 3.75
CA GLU A 39 14.18 25.33 2.85
C GLU A 39 15.22 24.27 3.20
N ARG A 40 16.15 24.59 4.12
CA ARG A 40 17.21 23.67 4.53
C ARG A 40 16.62 22.50 5.30
N VAL A 41 16.98 21.31 4.87
CA VAL A 41 16.71 20.09 5.62
C VAL A 41 17.78 19.94 6.71
N PRO A 42 17.44 19.68 7.99
CA PRO A 42 18.45 19.49 9.04
C PRO A 42 19.41 18.32 8.74
N GLN A 43 20.66 18.44 9.16
CA GLN A 43 21.71 17.47 8.81
C GLN A 43 21.40 16.06 9.34
N GLU A 44 20.81 15.96 10.52
CA GLU A 44 20.40 14.68 11.12
C GLU A 44 19.32 13.99 10.28
N VAL A 45 18.44 14.77 9.63
CA VAL A 45 17.43 14.26 8.72
C VAL A 45 18.07 13.72 7.46
N LEU A 46 19.04 14.43 6.87
CA LEU A 46 19.80 13.96 5.72
C LEU A 46 20.54 12.66 6.01
N ASN A 47 21.23 12.56 7.15
CA ASN A 47 21.92 11.35 7.59
C ASN A 47 20.95 10.16 7.70
N ARG A 48 19.79 10.38 8.32
CA ARG A 48 18.76 9.35 8.47
C ARG A 48 18.15 8.94 7.13
N MET A 49 17.97 9.89 6.20
CA MET A 49 17.49 9.60 4.85
C MET A 49 18.51 8.75 4.08
N ALA A 50 19.78 9.14 4.10
CA ALA A 50 20.85 8.40 3.43
C ALA A 50 20.96 6.95 3.94
N ALA A 51 20.83 6.73 5.25
CA ALA A 51 20.90 5.39 5.84
C ALA A 51 19.69 4.49 5.53
N ARG A 52 18.54 5.07 5.14
CA ARG A 52 17.28 4.33 4.93
C ARG A 52 16.83 4.30 3.47
N LEU A 53 17.43 5.10 2.60
CA LEU A 53 17.04 5.19 1.21
C LEU A 53 17.43 3.90 0.48
N GLU A 54 16.43 3.14 0.05
CA GLU A 54 16.66 1.93 -0.73
C GLU A 54 16.71 2.27 -2.23
N PRO A 55 17.84 1.98 -2.92
CA PRO A 55 17.92 2.14 -4.37
C PRO A 55 16.91 1.20 -5.07
N PRO A 56 16.47 1.52 -6.29
CA PRO A 56 15.66 0.58 -7.06
C PRO A 56 16.43 -0.72 -7.31
N ASP A 57 15.74 -1.84 -7.18
CA ASP A 57 16.30 -3.19 -7.27
C ASP A 57 15.37 -4.08 -8.12
N PRO A 58 15.63 -4.17 -9.44
CA PRO A 58 14.84 -5.00 -10.35
C PRO A 58 14.80 -6.49 -9.98
N SER A 59 15.77 -6.97 -9.19
CA SER A 59 15.83 -8.37 -8.74
C SER A 59 14.81 -8.65 -7.64
N LYS A 60 14.58 -7.68 -6.73
CA LYS A 60 13.55 -7.74 -5.70
C LYS A 60 12.18 -7.37 -6.24
N HIS A 61 12.15 -6.45 -7.20
CA HIS A 61 10.93 -5.82 -7.70
C HIS A 61 10.94 -5.79 -9.22
N ALA A 62 10.33 -6.81 -9.85
CA ALA A 62 10.28 -6.92 -11.31
C ALA A 62 9.62 -5.71 -12.02
N TRP A 63 8.83 -4.90 -11.31
CA TRP A 63 8.25 -3.66 -11.83
C TRP A 63 9.22 -2.48 -11.85
N GLU A 64 10.41 -2.63 -11.28
CA GLU A 64 11.52 -1.68 -11.36
C GLU A 64 12.48 -2.00 -12.51
N ARG A 65 12.17 -2.98 -13.38
CA ARG A 65 13.03 -3.37 -14.53
C ARG A 65 13.40 -2.21 -15.45
N SER A 66 12.47 -1.28 -15.66
CA SER A 66 12.71 -0.04 -16.42
C SER A 66 13.32 1.05 -15.52
N THR A 67 14.39 0.74 -14.79
CA THR A 67 15.15 1.73 -14.02
C THR A 67 16.38 2.16 -14.81
N VAL A 68 16.60 3.46 -14.92
CA VAL A 68 17.87 4.02 -15.39
C VAL A 68 18.52 4.79 -14.26
N THR A 69 19.77 4.42 -13.95
CA THR A 69 20.60 5.12 -12.97
C THR A 69 21.44 6.14 -13.70
N LEU A 70 21.40 7.39 -13.24
CA LEU A 70 22.14 8.51 -13.81
C LEU A 70 22.98 9.19 -12.71
N PRO A 71 24.25 8.78 -12.55
CA PRO A 71 25.18 9.48 -11.69
C PRO A 71 25.37 10.91 -12.19
N ILE A 72 25.27 11.89 -11.30
CA ILE A 72 25.30 13.30 -11.69
C ILE A 72 26.70 13.68 -12.23
N GLU A 73 27.72 12.97 -11.76
CA GLU A 73 29.12 13.10 -12.16
C GLU A 73 29.38 12.60 -13.59
N GLU A 74 28.50 11.72 -14.10
CA GLU A 74 28.59 11.12 -15.44
C GLU A 74 27.73 11.86 -16.47
N LEU A 75 26.95 12.86 -16.04
CA LEU A 75 26.13 13.65 -16.96
C LEU A 75 27.02 14.56 -17.82
N PRO A 76 26.72 14.70 -19.14
CA PRO A 76 27.47 15.61 -19.99
C PRO A 76 27.40 17.04 -19.46
N SER A 77 28.38 17.87 -19.86
CA SER A 77 28.51 19.31 -19.55
C SER A 77 27.17 20.01 -19.25
N PRO A 78 27.10 20.99 -18.32
CA PRO A 78 25.87 21.69 -17.91
C PRO A 78 24.95 22.13 -19.06
N SER A 79 25.51 22.42 -20.23
CA SER A 79 24.81 22.77 -21.47
C SER A 79 24.00 21.62 -22.12
N ASN A 80 24.27 20.35 -21.81
CA ASN A 80 23.70 19.16 -22.45
C ASN A 80 23.13 18.11 -21.46
N VAL A 81 23.04 18.42 -20.16
CA VAL A 81 22.50 17.52 -19.12
C VAL A 81 21.12 16.96 -19.49
N TRP A 82 20.25 17.82 -20.03
CA TRP A 82 18.90 17.45 -20.43
C TRP A 82 18.86 16.42 -21.57
N THR A 83 19.83 16.45 -22.47
CA THR A 83 19.96 15.45 -23.54
C THR A 83 20.20 14.07 -22.94
N GLY A 84 21.13 13.95 -21.98
CA GLY A 84 21.40 12.68 -21.29
C GLY A 84 20.21 12.16 -20.50
N VAL A 85 19.47 13.05 -19.83
CA VAL A 85 18.22 12.69 -19.14
C VAL A 85 17.15 12.23 -20.12
N TRP A 86 17.00 12.90 -21.26
CA TRP A 86 16.00 12.54 -22.27
C TRP A 86 16.33 11.20 -22.95
N GLU A 87 17.60 10.96 -23.28
CA GLU A 87 18.07 9.67 -23.79
C GLU A 87 17.87 8.55 -22.76
N ALA A 88 18.06 8.82 -21.48
CA ALA A 88 17.77 7.88 -20.41
C ALA A 88 16.27 7.54 -20.33
N ILE A 89 15.41 8.55 -20.42
CA ILE A 89 13.95 8.36 -20.48
C ILE A 89 13.57 7.50 -21.67
N LEU A 90 14.05 7.84 -22.87
CA LEU A 90 13.75 7.10 -24.09
C LEU A 90 14.23 5.65 -24.03
N ARG A 91 15.40 5.38 -23.43
CA ARG A 91 15.90 4.01 -23.21
C ARG A 91 15.07 3.23 -22.20
N ALA A 92 14.57 3.90 -21.15
CA ALA A 92 13.72 3.29 -20.14
C ALA A 92 12.27 3.11 -20.62
N TRP A 93 11.86 3.88 -21.63
CA TRP A 93 10.51 3.90 -22.17
C TRP A 93 10.20 2.59 -22.87
N GLY A 94 9.42 1.76 -22.19
CA GLY A 94 9.03 0.44 -22.67
C GLY A 94 7.55 0.35 -23.04
N PRO A 95 7.08 -0.86 -23.36
CA PRO A 95 5.65 -1.11 -23.46
C PRO A 95 4.95 -0.80 -22.12
N PRO A 96 3.63 -0.54 -22.12
CA PRO A 96 2.84 -0.43 -20.92
C PRO A 96 3.12 -1.54 -19.91
N LEU A 97 3.09 -1.21 -18.62
CA LEU A 97 3.17 -2.26 -17.61
C LEU A 97 1.98 -3.21 -17.80
N PRO A 98 2.22 -4.53 -17.92
CA PRO A 98 1.13 -5.47 -18.06
C PRO A 98 0.21 -5.34 -16.85
N ARG A 99 -1.10 -5.31 -17.13
CA ARG A 99 -2.12 -5.36 -16.10
C ARG A 99 -1.80 -6.55 -15.20
N ALA A 100 -1.98 -6.38 -13.90
CA ALA A 100 -1.87 -7.52 -13.01
C ALA A 100 -2.91 -8.53 -13.47
N VAL A 101 -2.47 -9.60 -14.14
CA VAL A 101 -3.33 -10.73 -14.43
C VAL A 101 -3.78 -11.21 -13.05
N PRO A 102 -5.08 -11.20 -12.72
CA PRO A 102 -5.54 -11.90 -11.54
C PRO A 102 -4.95 -13.31 -11.66
N THR A 103 -4.21 -13.78 -10.67
CA THR A 103 -3.57 -15.11 -10.65
C THR A 103 -4.61 -16.17 -10.95
N GLU A 104 -4.80 -16.47 -12.23
CA GLU A 104 -5.95 -17.16 -12.83
C GLU A 104 -7.33 -16.67 -12.31
N PRO A 105 -8.32 -16.46 -13.19
CA PRO A 105 -9.68 -16.33 -12.70
C PRO A 105 -10.09 -17.71 -12.16
N ARG A 106 -9.99 -17.93 -10.84
CA ARG A 106 -11.00 -18.76 -10.19
C ARG A 106 -12.33 -18.11 -10.59
N GLY A 107 -13.25 -18.90 -11.14
CA GLY A 107 -14.40 -18.40 -11.91
C GLY A 107 -15.24 -17.31 -11.22
N PRO A 108 -16.20 -16.69 -11.94
CA PRO A 108 -16.95 -15.50 -11.50
C PRO A 108 -17.57 -15.61 -10.09
N ALA A 109 -17.96 -16.82 -9.67
CA ALA A 109 -18.45 -17.10 -8.31
C ALA A 109 -17.42 -16.79 -7.21
N THR A 110 -16.14 -17.08 -7.45
CA THR A 110 -15.08 -16.90 -6.44
C THR A 110 -14.60 -15.45 -6.32
N ALA A 111 -14.64 -14.66 -7.40
CA ALA A 111 -14.33 -13.23 -7.37
C ALA A 111 -15.43 -12.42 -6.66
N ALA A 112 -16.70 -12.79 -6.86
CA ALA A 112 -17.82 -12.26 -6.09
C ALA A 112 -17.69 -12.64 -4.61
N SER A 113 -17.37 -13.90 -4.32
CA SER A 113 -17.15 -14.40 -2.96
C SER A 113 -15.97 -13.73 -2.24
N ALA A 114 -14.86 -13.44 -2.94
CA ALA A 114 -13.71 -12.74 -2.36
C ALA A 114 -14.04 -11.28 -1.98
N THR A 115 -14.80 -10.58 -2.82
CA THR A 115 -15.29 -9.21 -2.53
C THR A 115 -16.25 -9.22 -1.35
N ALA A 116 -17.17 -10.18 -1.32
CA ALA A 116 -18.17 -10.32 -0.27
C ALA A 116 -17.55 -10.71 1.09
N ALA A 117 -16.56 -11.61 1.11
CA ALA A 117 -15.80 -11.97 2.30
C ALA A 117 -14.99 -10.79 2.84
N HIS A 118 -14.42 -9.96 1.95
CA HIS A 118 -13.72 -8.74 2.34
C HIS A 118 -14.70 -7.71 2.95
N GLU A 119 -15.88 -7.56 2.37
CA GLU A 119 -16.93 -6.67 2.88
C GLU A 119 -17.44 -7.11 4.27
N ALA A 120 -17.66 -8.42 4.47
CA ALA A 120 -18.03 -8.99 5.76
C ALA A 120 -16.91 -8.82 6.82
N ASP A 121 -15.64 -8.99 6.43
CA ASP A 121 -14.49 -8.73 7.30
C ASP A 121 -14.47 -7.27 7.78
N LEU A 122 -14.71 -6.32 6.87
CA LEU A 122 -14.68 -4.89 7.16
C LEU A 122 -15.88 -4.44 8.01
N ARG A 123 -17.10 -4.88 7.67
CA ARG A 123 -18.32 -4.57 8.44
C ARG A 123 -18.25 -5.13 9.86
N SER A 124 -17.85 -6.39 10.02
CA SER A 124 -17.72 -7.00 11.35
C SER A 124 -16.69 -6.26 12.22
N ARG A 125 -15.55 -5.82 11.67
CA ARG A 125 -14.57 -5.02 12.43
C ARG A 125 -15.15 -3.67 12.89
N ARG A 126 -15.90 -2.99 12.02
CA ARG A 126 -16.54 -1.72 12.36
C ARG A 126 -17.60 -1.89 13.46
N ALA A 127 -18.42 -2.94 13.38
CA ALA A 127 -19.43 -3.23 14.38
C ALA A 127 -18.82 -3.51 15.77
N ILE A 128 -17.73 -4.28 15.83
CA ILE A 128 -16.98 -4.52 17.09
C ILE A 128 -16.41 -3.21 17.63
N ALA A 129 -15.77 -2.40 16.78
CA ALA A 129 -15.16 -1.15 17.20
C ALA A 129 -16.21 -0.18 17.77
N ALA A 130 -17.40 -0.11 17.15
CA ALA A 130 -18.51 0.67 17.64
C ALA A 130 -19.01 0.13 19.00
N ALA A 131 -19.23 -1.18 19.13
CA ALA A 131 -19.72 -1.78 20.37
C ALA A 131 -18.76 -1.58 21.55
N VAL A 132 -17.46 -1.83 21.35
CA VAL A 132 -16.43 -1.68 22.40
C VAL A 132 -16.25 -0.21 22.80
N ALA A 133 -16.58 0.75 21.94
CA ALA A 133 -16.52 2.17 22.27
C ALA A 133 -17.58 2.59 23.32
N PHE A 134 -18.73 1.91 23.37
CA PHE A 134 -19.80 2.22 24.33
C PHE A 134 -19.58 1.60 25.72
N VAL A 135 -18.73 0.58 25.84
CA VAL A 135 -18.38 -0.02 27.13
C VAL A 135 -17.45 0.92 27.90
N THR A 136 -17.79 1.30 29.13
CA THR A 136 -17.07 2.36 29.86
C THR A 136 -15.88 1.86 30.68
N THR A 137 -15.93 0.62 31.17
CA THR A 137 -14.88 0.03 32.02
C THR A 137 -13.80 -0.67 31.20
N ARG A 138 -12.54 -0.61 31.66
CA ARG A 138 -11.41 -1.26 30.97
C ARG A 138 -11.54 -2.79 30.93
N GLU A 139 -12.03 -3.38 32.02
CA GLU A 139 -12.29 -4.83 32.13
C GLU A 139 -13.48 -5.23 31.25
N GLY A 140 -14.55 -4.42 31.24
CA GLY A 140 -15.69 -4.62 30.33
C GLY A 140 -15.29 -4.53 28.86
N LYS A 141 -14.43 -3.56 28.49
CA LYS A 141 -13.90 -3.44 27.12
C LYS A 141 -13.13 -4.68 26.69
N ALA A 142 -12.26 -5.20 27.56
CA ALA A 142 -11.47 -6.40 27.26
C ALA A 142 -12.37 -7.65 27.13
N ALA A 143 -13.35 -7.81 28.03
CA ALA A 143 -14.31 -8.90 27.98
C ALA A 143 -15.21 -8.83 26.73
N ALA A 144 -15.76 -7.66 26.42
CA ALA A 144 -16.57 -7.41 25.23
C ALA A 144 -15.78 -7.67 23.95
N ALA A 145 -14.56 -7.14 23.83
CA ALA A 145 -13.69 -7.39 22.69
C ALA A 145 -13.35 -8.88 22.54
N GLY A 146 -13.10 -9.59 23.65
CA GLY A 146 -12.85 -11.04 23.64
C GLY A 146 -14.05 -11.84 23.11
N ARG A 147 -15.24 -11.58 23.66
CA ARG A 147 -16.50 -12.23 23.24
C ARG A 147 -16.81 -11.97 21.77
N LEU A 148 -16.78 -10.71 21.34
CA LEU A 148 -17.13 -10.31 19.98
C LEU A 148 -16.13 -10.81 18.94
N ASN A 149 -14.82 -10.81 19.25
CA ASN A 149 -13.82 -11.40 18.35
C ASN A 149 -13.95 -12.92 18.23
N ALA A 150 -14.36 -13.61 19.30
CA ALA A 150 -14.65 -15.04 19.24
C ALA A 150 -15.89 -15.33 18.39
N ALA A 151 -16.96 -14.54 18.53
CA ALA A 151 -18.16 -14.63 17.69
C ALA A 151 -17.85 -14.33 16.22
N ARG A 152 -17.01 -13.32 15.95
CA ARG A 152 -16.55 -12.98 14.59
C ARG A 152 -15.79 -14.11 13.92
N ARG A 153 -14.91 -14.83 14.65
CA ARG A 153 -14.22 -16.00 14.10
C ARG A 153 -15.19 -17.10 13.68
N LYS A 154 -16.25 -17.33 14.47
CA LYS A 154 -17.30 -18.29 14.12
C LYS A 154 -18.11 -17.85 12.89
N LEU A 155 -18.46 -16.57 12.80
CA LEU A 155 -19.12 -15.98 11.62
C LEU A 155 -18.29 -16.21 10.36
N LEU A 156 -17.02 -15.77 10.35
CA LEU A 156 -16.17 -15.91 9.18
C LEU A 156 -15.94 -17.38 8.78
N ALA A 157 -15.88 -18.30 9.75
CA ALA A 157 -15.77 -19.73 9.47
C ALA A 157 -17.03 -20.34 8.84
N ARG A 158 -18.22 -19.81 9.13
CA ARG A 158 -19.48 -20.23 8.48
C ARG A 158 -19.58 -19.68 7.06
N LEU A 159 -19.31 -18.38 6.90
CA LEU A 159 -19.28 -17.69 5.60
C LEU A 159 -18.23 -18.26 4.62
N GLN A 160 -17.21 -18.96 5.12
CA GLN A 160 -16.21 -19.67 4.30
C GLN A 160 -16.65 -21.08 3.88
N LYS A 161 -17.64 -21.68 4.55
CA LYS A 161 -18.13 -23.04 4.27
C LYS A 161 -19.37 -23.05 3.37
N ASP A 162 -20.17 -21.99 3.37
CA ASP A 162 -21.28 -21.85 2.44
C ASP A 162 -20.79 -21.41 1.05
N GLU A 163 -20.78 -22.35 0.10
CA GLU A 163 -20.49 -22.06 -1.31
C GLU A 163 -21.58 -21.19 -1.96
N GLU A 164 -22.79 -21.19 -1.41
CA GLU A 164 -23.86 -20.26 -1.77
C GLU A 164 -24.02 -19.20 -0.68
N TRP A 165 -23.50 -18.00 -0.93
CA TRP A 165 -23.57 -16.80 -0.06
C TRP A 165 -24.99 -16.25 0.17
N ARG A 166 -26.03 -17.08 0.01
CA ARG A 166 -27.45 -16.70 0.03
C ARG A 166 -27.93 -16.24 1.40
N ASP A 167 -27.30 -16.71 2.48
CA ASP A 167 -27.66 -16.36 3.87
C ASP A 167 -26.65 -15.43 4.57
N SER A 168 -25.58 -15.04 3.88
CA SER A 168 -24.48 -14.25 4.46
C SER A 168 -24.89 -12.86 4.94
N ALA A 169 -25.94 -12.28 4.35
CA ALA A 169 -26.49 -11.00 4.79
C ALA A 169 -27.25 -11.15 6.12
N ALA A 170 -27.98 -12.25 6.32
CA ALA A 170 -28.68 -12.55 7.57
C ALA A 170 -27.68 -12.84 8.69
N GLU A 171 -26.67 -13.68 8.44
CA GLU A 171 -25.65 -13.98 9.45
C GLU A 171 -24.85 -12.74 9.89
N LEU A 172 -24.62 -11.80 8.96
CA LEU A 172 -23.95 -10.54 9.27
C LEU A 172 -24.86 -9.59 10.06
N ALA A 173 -26.15 -9.52 9.73
CA ALA A 173 -27.14 -8.75 10.47
C ALA A 173 -27.29 -9.25 11.91
N ASP A 174 -27.32 -10.57 12.12
CA ASP A 174 -27.35 -11.19 13.45
C ASP A 174 -26.10 -10.83 14.26
N PHE A 175 -24.93 -10.81 13.62
CA PHE A 175 -23.68 -10.42 14.26
C PHE A 175 -23.65 -8.93 14.63
N GLU A 176 -24.17 -8.07 13.76
CA GLU A 176 -24.32 -6.63 14.05
C GLU A 176 -25.30 -6.39 15.21
N GLN A 177 -26.38 -7.19 15.30
CA GLN A 177 -27.30 -7.13 16.43
C GLN A 177 -26.63 -7.56 17.73
N LEU A 178 -25.88 -8.67 17.72
CA LEU A 178 -25.08 -9.11 18.88
C LEU A 178 -24.09 -8.02 19.34
N CYS A 179 -23.49 -7.27 18.40
CA CYS A 179 -22.62 -6.15 18.74
C CYS A 179 -23.38 -5.01 19.42
N LYS A 180 -24.62 -4.71 18.98
CA LYS A 180 -25.48 -3.70 19.61
C LYS A 180 -25.90 -4.13 21.02
N ASP A 181 -26.25 -5.40 21.21
CA ASP A 181 -26.67 -5.91 22.51
C ASP A 181 -25.54 -5.81 23.55
N VAL A 182 -24.31 -6.13 23.15
CA VAL A 182 -23.09 -5.97 23.98
C VAL A 182 -22.75 -4.50 24.25
N ALA A 183 -23.19 -3.56 23.40
CA ALA A 183 -23.01 -2.13 23.62
C ALA A 183 -23.99 -1.56 24.65
N THR A 184 -25.07 -2.30 24.94
CA THR A 184 -26.14 -1.91 25.89
C THR A 184 -26.07 -2.64 27.24
N GLU A 185 -25.22 -3.67 27.37
CA GLU A 185 -24.85 -4.34 28.64
C GLU A 185 -23.86 -3.50 29.47
#